data_AF-A0A835JTG9-F1
#
_entry.id   AF-A0A835JTG9-F1
#
_cell.length_a   1.000
_cell.length_b   1.000
_cell.length_c   1.000
_cell.angle_alpha   90.00
_cell.angle_beta   90.00
_cell.angle_gamma   90.00
#
_symmetry.space_group_name_H-M   'P 1'
#
loop_
_entity.id
_entity.type
_entity.pdbx_description
1 polymer ?
#
loop_
_entity_poly.entity_id
_entity_poly.type
_entity_poly.pdbx_seq_one_letter_code
_entity_poly.pdbx_strand_id
1 'polypeptide(L)'
;MGKVSYKKLRGSQNLRQRLLLASLSATPVQVEDIRANDTDMFYVAGIKFQYRPGIVMGGRHLVHDCGVNPAIGYFLKPLVVLGLFSKKPLSIRLKGITYDSRVCVETFRSATLPLLKQFGVPSEGLELKIESRGVPPHGGREVLLSVPIIRSLTAVTRIDEGMVMRIRGVTFSTRVSSQFENTMIHAA
;
A
#
# COMPACT_ATOMS: atom_id res chain seq x y z
N MET A 1 -33.08 -13.57 -9.94
CA MET A 1 -31.80 -12.90 -9.59
C MET A 1 -31.56 -11.78 -10.58
N GLY A 2 -31.54 -10.52 -10.12
CA GLY A 2 -31.34 -9.35 -11.00
C GLY A 2 -29.95 -9.31 -11.64
N LYS A 3 -29.87 -8.82 -12.87
CA LYS A 3 -28.62 -8.69 -13.64
C LYS A 3 -27.71 -7.68 -12.93
N VAL A 4 -26.52 -8.10 -12.51
CA VAL A 4 -25.55 -7.21 -11.84
C VAL A 4 -25.01 -6.22 -12.87
N SER A 5 -25.21 -4.92 -12.62
CA SER A 5 -24.66 -3.84 -13.45
C SER A 5 -23.21 -3.57 -13.08
N TYR A 6 -22.32 -3.52 -14.06
CA TYR A 6 -20.90 -3.25 -13.88
C TYR A 6 -20.54 -1.89 -14.44
N LYS A 7 -19.82 -1.08 -13.65
CA LYS A 7 -19.21 0.16 -14.13
C LYS A 7 -18.00 -0.19 -15.02
N LYS A 8 -18.07 0.18 -16.30
CA LYS A 8 -17.00 -0.09 -17.27
C LYS A 8 -15.87 0.93 -17.14
N LEU A 9 -14.64 0.45 -17.15
CA LEU A 9 -13.39 1.23 -17.08
C LEU A 9 -12.42 0.66 -18.12
N ARG A 10 -11.53 1.50 -18.66
CA ARG A 10 -10.51 1.07 -19.64
C ARG A 10 -9.09 1.30 -19.14
N GLY A 11 -8.18 0.44 -19.56
CA GLY A 11 -6.75 0.52 -19.31
C GLY A 11 -6.32 0.14 -17.89
N SER A 12 -5.00 0.00 -17.72
CA SER A 12 -4.34 -0.40 -16.48
C SER A 12 -3.98 0.76 -15.54
N GLN A 13 -4.17 2.01 -15.98
CA GLN A 13 -3.84 3.18 -15.17
C GLN A 13 -4.68 3.22 -13.89
N ASN A 14 -4.03 3.49 -12.76
CA ASN A 14 -4.66 3.57 -11.43
C ASN A 14 -5.48 2.33 -11.04
N LEU A 15 -5.10 1.15 -11.53
CA LEU A 15 -5.85 -0.09 -11.30
C LEU A 15 -6.10 -0.37 -9.81
N ARG A 16 -5.08 -0.20 -8.96
CA ARG A 16 -5.20 -0.35 -7.51
C ARG A 16 -6.21 0.61 -6.91
N GLN A 17 -6.14 1.89 -7.25
CA GLN A 17 -7.07 2.89 -6.71
C GLN A 17 -8.51 2.58 -7.17
N ARG A 18 -8.70 2.16 -8.42
CA ARG A 18 -10.01 1.76 -8.95
C ARG A 18 -10.61 0.58 -8.16
N LEU A 19 -9.81 -0.46 -7.91
CA LEU A 19 -10.26 -1.62 -7.13
C LEU A 19 -10.50 -1.31 -5.66
N LEU A 20 -9.66 -0.46 -5.08
CA LEU A 20 -9.85 0.03 -3.72
C LEU A 20 -11.17 0.81 -3.59
N LEU A 21 -11.40 1.78 -4.47
CA LEU A 21 -12.63 2.58 -4.47
C LEU A 21 -13.85 1.70 -4.73
N ALA A 22 -13.78 0.76 -5.66
CA ALA A 22 -14.84 -0.22 -5.90
C ALA A 22 -15.18 -1.02 -4.63
N SER A 23 -14.15 -1.41 -3.85
CA SER A 23 -14.31 -2.12 -2.60
C SER A 23 -14.97 -1.26 -1.51
N LEU A 24 -14.58 0.01 -1.41
CA LEU A 24 -15.15 0.96 -0.44
C LEU A 24 -16.57 1.39 -0.82
N SER A 25 -16.87 1.54 -2.10
CA SER A 25 -18.19 1.96 -2.60
C SER A 25 -19.13 0.79 -2.92
N ALA A 26 -18.70 -0.46 -2.66
CA ALA A 26 -19.40 -1.69 -3.00
C ALA A 26 -19.93 -1.73 -4.45
N THR A 27 -19.21 -1.09 -5.38
CA THR A 27 -19.64 -0.95 -6.78
C THR A 27 -18.93 -1.98 -7.66
N PRO A 28 -19.65 -2.87 -8.37
CA PRO A 28 -19.05 -3.80 -9.32
C PRO A 28 -18.41 -3.04 -10.49
N VAL A 29 -17.18 -3.41 -10.85
CA VAL A 29 -16.42 -2.79 -11.95
C VAL A 29 -15.98 -3.83 -12.97
N GLN A 30 -15.96 -3.43 -14.24
CA GLN A 30 -15.38 -4.19 -15.34
C GLN A 30 -14.27 -3.35 -15.94
N VAL A 31 -13.04 -3.87 -15.94
CA VAL A 31 -11.88 -3.20 -16.54
C VAL A 31 -11.54 -3.91 -17.83
N GLU A 32 -11.45 -3.16 -18.92
CA GLU A 32 -11.14 -3.63 -20.28
C GLU A 32 -9.83 -3.00 -20.78
N ASP A 33 -9.30 -3.52 -21.88
CA ASP A 33 -8.13 -2.96 -22.59
C ASP A 33 -6.87 -2.79 -21.72
N ILE A 34 -6.64 -3.72 -20.80
CA ILE A 34 -5.42 -3.74 -20.00
C ILE A 34 -4.25 -4.10 -20.92
N ARG A 35 -3.30 -3.17 -21.08
CA ARG A 35 -2.11 -3.33 -21.94
C ARG A 35 -2.43 -3.63 -23.41
N ALA A 36 -3.53 -3.08 -23.93
CA ALA A 36 -3.99 -3.35 -25.29
C ALA A 36 -3.00 -2.96 -26.42
N ASN A 37 -2.03 -2.09 -26.13
CA ASN A 37 -1.04 -1.63 -27.10
C ASN A 37 0.33 -2.32 -26.95
N ASP A 38 0.48 -3.22 -25.96
CA ASP A 38 1.74 -3.93 -25.76
C ASP A 38 1.89 -4.99 -26.86
N THR A 39 2.99 -4.95 -27.61
CA THR A 39 3.29 -5.78 -28.79
C THR A 39 3.92 -7.12 -28.45
N ASP A 40 4.05 -7.44 -27.16
CA ASP A 40 4.58 -8.73 -26.70
C ASP A 40 3.71 -9.86 -27.25
N MET A 41 4.33 -10.78 -27.98
CA MET A 41 3.73 -11.85 -28.80
C MET A 41 2.81 -12.84 -28.04
N PHE A 42 2.67 -12.67 -26.71
CA PHE A 42 1.78 -13.43 -25.82
C PHE A 42 0.58 -12.63 -25.27
N TYR A 43 0.50 -11.32 -25.48
CA TYR A 43 -0.64 -10.50 -25.08
C TYR A 43 -1.72 -10.54 -26.15
N VAL A 44 -2.53 -11.60 -26.12
CA VAL A 44 -3.75 -11.70 -26.93
C VAL A 44 -4.68 -10.55 -26.55
N ALA A 45 -5.17 -9.83 -27.57
CA ALA A 45 -6.07 -8.69 -27.49
C ALA A 45 -7.09 -8.75 -26.32
N GLY A 46 -7.11 -7.68 -25.51
CA GLY A 46 -8.25 -7.34 -24.67
C GLY A 46 -8.38 -8.11 -23.35
N ILE A 47 -7.35 -8.10 -22.50
CA ILE A 47 -7.48 -8.54 -21.11
C ILE A 47 -8.56 -7.69 -20.44
N LYS A 48 -9.68 -8.37 -20.13
CA LYS A 48 -10.81 -7.82 -19.39
C LYS A 48 -11.01 -8.62 -18.12
N PHE A 49 -11.36 -7.96 -17.03
CA PHE A 49 -11.81 -8.66 -15.83
C PHE A 49 -12.98 -7.94 -15.17
N GLN A 50 -13.80 -8.72 -14.49
CA GLN A 50 -14.90 -8.25 -13.67
C GLN A 50 -14.53 -8.40 -12.20
N TYR A 51 -14.75 -7.35 -11.42
CA TYR A 51 -14.56 -7.34 -9.98
C TYR A 51 -15.87 -6.99 -9.30
N ARG A 52 -16.40 -7.96 -8.54
CA ARG A 52 -17.54 -7.76 -7.67
C ARG A 52 -17.03 -7.66 -6.22
N PRO A 53 -17.01 -6.46 -5.62
CA PRO A 53 -16.49 -6.28 -4.28
C PRO A 53 -17.34 -7.04 -3.25
N GLY A 54 -16.66 -7.64 -2.28
CA GLY A 54 -17.27 -8.23 -1.08
C GLY A 54 -17.05 -7.37 0.16
N ILE A 55 -17.47 -7.89 1.32
CA ILE A 55 -17.23 -7.23 2.61
C ILE A 55 -15.77 -7.41 3.01
N VAL A 56 -15.11 -6.32 3.41
CA VAL A 56 -13.75 -6.38 3.94
C VAL A 56 -13.77 -6.94 5.36
N MET A 57 -13.29 -8.17 5.53
CA MET A 57 -13.32 -8.84 6.83
C MET A 57 -12.17 -8.43 7.75
N GLY A 58 -10.99 -8.14 7.21
CA GLY A 58 -9.76 -7.99 8.00
C GLY A 58 -9.35 -9.31 8.66
N GLY A 59 -8.74 -9.25 9.84
CA GLY A 59 -8.33 -10.44 10.59
C GLY A 59 -6.85 -10.43 10.99
N ARG A 60 -6.48 -11.43 11.80
CA ARG A 60 -5.12 -11.61 12.34
C ARG A 60 -4.45 -12.82 11.70
N HIS A 61 -3.13 -12.88 11.79
CA HIS A 61 -2.31 -13.97 11.25
C HIS A 61 -2.36 -14.12 9.73
N LEU A 62 -2.69 -13.05 9.01
CA LEU A 62 -2.62 -13.04 7.56
C LEU A 62 -1.17 -12.96 7.11
N VAL A 63 -0.84 -13.70 6.06
CA VAL A 63 0.49 -13.68 5.44
C VAL A 63 0.30 -13.51 3.94
N HIS A 64 1.02 -12.56 3.35
CA HIS A 64 1.03 -12.36 1.91
C HIS A 64 2.46 -12.24 1.40
N ASP A 65 2.79 -13.07 0.43
CA ASP A 65 4.04 -12.98 -0.31
C ASP A 65 3.87 -12.01 -1.49
N CYS A 66 4.58 -10.88 -1.42
CA CYS A 66 4.61 -9.86 -2.45
C CYS A 66 5.57 -10.21 -3.59
N GLY A 67 6.42 -11.22 -3.43
CA GLY A 67 7.46 -11.58 -4.38
C GLY A 67 8.56 -10.51 -4.48
N VAL A 68 9.16 -10.43 -5.68
CA VAL A 68 10.28 -9.54 -5.98
C VAL A 68 9.87 -8.25 -6.71
N ASN A 69 8.69 -8.20 -7.33
CA ASN A 69 8.19 -7.00 -8.00
C ASN A 69 6.65 -7.07 -8.08
N PRO A 70 5.91 -6.08 -7.54
CA PRO A 70 6.38 -4.84 -6.92
C PRO A 70 6.80 -4.99 -5.44
N ALA A 71 7.55 -4.02 -4.92
CA ALA A 71 7.95 -3.99 -3.51
C ALA A 71 6.75 -3.85 -2.54
N ILE A 72 6.96 -4.20 -1.27
CA ILE A 72 5.94 -4.21 -0.21
C ILE A 72 5.18 -2.88 -0.11
N GLY A 73 5.85 -1.74 -0.31
CA GLY A 73 5.23 -0.41 -0.30
C GLY A 73 4.06 -0.25 -1.30
N TYR A 74 4.05 -1.06 -2.37
CA TYR A 74 2.95 -1.14 -3.32
C TYR A 74 1.64 -1.66 -2.69
N PHE A 75 1.74 -2.58 -1.74
CA PHE A 75 0.60 -3.24 -1.09
C PHE A 75 0.15 -2.50 0.17
N LEU A 76 1.06 -1.78 0.86
CA LEU A 76 0.74 -1.06 2.10
C LEU A 76 -0.38 -0.02 1.94
N LYS A 77 -0.32 0.82 0.90
CA LYS A 77 -1.30 1.90 0.67
C LYS A 77 -2.75 1.39 0.61
N PRO A 78 -3.10 0.43 -0.27
CA PRO A 78 -4.47 -0.05 -0.32
C PRO A 78 -4.88 -0.85 0.93
N LEU A 79 -3.96 -1.61 1.54
CA LEU A 79 -4.26 -2.40 2.73
C LEU A 79 -4.62 -1.54 3.93
N VAL A 80 -3.92 -0.42 4.16
CA VAL A 80 -4.23 0.46 5.29
C VAL A 80 -5.62 1.07 5.14
N VAL A 81 -5.96 1.57 3.96
CA VAL A 81 -7.26 2.19 3.75
C VAL A 81 -8.40 1.17 3.85
N LEU A 82 -8.23 -0.04 3.31
CA LEU A 82 -9.25 -1.10 3.47
C LEU A 82 -9.33 -1.62 4.92
N GLY A 83 -8.20 -1.74 5.61
CA GLY A 83 -8.11 -2.21 6.98
C GLY A 83 -8.87 -1.33 7.96
N LEU A 84 -8.87 0.00 7.74
CA LEU A 84 -9.59 0.97 8.56
C LEU A 84 -11.11 0.71 8.60
N PHE A 85 -11.70 0.18 7.53
CA PHE A 85 -13.15 -0.06 7.40
C PHE A 85 -13.51 -1.55 7.41
N SER A 86 -12.62 -2.39 7.94
CA SER A 86 -12.81 -3.83 8.03
C SER A 86 -13.71 -4.25 9.21
N LYS A 87 -14.28 -5.45 9.16
CA LYS A 87 -15.09 -6.01 10.26
C LYS A 87 -14.26 -6.43 11.48
N LYS A 88 -13.01 -6.83 11.29
CA LYS A 88 -12.04 -7.24 12.34
C LYS A 88 -10.72 -6.52 12.12
N PRO A 89 -9.99 -6.09 13.19
CA PRO A 89 -8.71 -5.40 13.02
C PRO A 89 -7.76 -6.18 12.12
N LEU A 90 -7.04 -5.48 11.25
CA LEU A 90 -6.14 -6.09 10.29
C LEU A 90 -4.75 -6.25 10.92
N SER A 91 -4.23 -7.47 10.91
CA SER A 91 -2.82 -7.76 11.21
C SER A 91 -2.29 -8.72 10.15
N ILE A 92 -1.40 -8.21 9.29
CA ILE A 92 -0.87 -8.91 8.13
C ILE A 92 0.65 -8.82 8.06
N ARG A 93 1.30 -9.97 7.82
CA ARG A 93 2.72 -10.05 7.47
C ARG A 93 2.88 -10.02 5.96
N LEU A 94 3.68 -9.08 5.48
CA LEU A 94 4.02 -8.95 4.07
C LEU A 94 5.47 -9.39 3.89
N LYS A 95 5.71 -10.35 3.00
CA LYS A 95 7.06 -10.85 2.66
C LYS A 95 7.46 -10.34 1.29
N GLY A 96 8.66 -9.82 1.13
CA GLY A 96 9.15 -9.36 -0.17
C GLY A 96 10.26 -8.32 -0.06
N ILE A 97 10.34 -7.46 -1.07
CA ILE A 97 11.28 -6.34 -1.12
C ILE A 97 10.72 -5.16 -0.31
N THR A 98 11.51 -4.62 0.62
CA THR A 98 11.11 -3.51 1.49
C THR A 98 11.44 -2.13 0.90
N TYR A 99 12.34 -2.08 -0.07
CA TYR A 99 12.80 -0.85 -0.70
C TYR A 99 12.57 -0.85 -2.22
N ASP A 100 11.90 0.18 -2.71
CA ASP A 100 11.80 0.54 -4.12
C ASP A 100 11.79 2.06 -4.23
N SER A 101 12.31 2.56 -5.36
CA SER A 101 12.33 3.95 -5.81
C SER A 101 10.99 4.69 -5.67
N ARG A 102 9.85 3.99 -5.74
CA ARG A 102 8.51 4.59 -5.72
C ARG A 102 7.94 4.79 -4.33
N VAL A 103 7.91 3.73 -3.51
CA VAL A 103 7.33 3.77 -2.17
C VAL A 103 8.11 2.85 -1.25
N CYS A 104 8.90 3.47 -0.37
CA CYS A 104 9.65 2.78 0.66
C CYS A 104 8.78 2.57 1.92
N VAL A 105 9.02 1.47 2.64
CA VAL A 105 8.34 1.17 3.92
C VAL A 105 8.65 2.24 4.99
N GLU A 106 9.86 2.80 5.00
CA GLU A 106 10.24 3.90 5.88
C GLU A 106 9.41 5.16 5.61
N THR A 107 9.30 5.58 4.35
CA THR A 107 8.49 6.75 3.95
C THR A 107 7.02 6.55 4.30
N PHE A 108 6.50 5.33 4.13
CA PHE A 108 5.14 5.01 4.54
C PHE A 108 4.97 5.17 6.07
N ARG A 109 5.90 4.63 6.86
CA ARG A 109 5.88 4.72 8.32
C ARG A 109 6.00 6.16 8.82
N SER A 110 6.91 6.96 8.27
CA SER A 110 7.21 8.31 8.75
C SER A 110 6.27 9.39 8.21
N ALA A 111 5.72 9.22 7.01
CA ALA A 111 4.85 10.22 6.38
C ALA A 111 3.37 9.81 6.39
N THR A 112 3.05 8.56 6.04
CA THR A 112 1.65 8.14 5.85
C THR A 112 0.94 7.85 7.17
N LEU A 113 1.58 7.15 8.12
CA LEU A 113 0.93 6.84 9.41
C LEU A 113 0.61 8.11 10.23
N PRO A 114 1.51 9.11 10.36
CA PRO A 114 1.17 10.35 11.06
C PRO A 114 0.07 11.16 10.35
N LEU A 115 0.01 11.12 9.02
CA LEU A 115 -1.06 11.75 8.26
C LEU A 115 -2.43 11.14 8.63
N LEU A 116 -2.51 9.82 8.78
CA LEU A 116 -3.76 9.15 9.18
C LEU A 116 -4.24 9.56 10.57
N LYS A 117 -3.32 9.86 11.49
CA LYS A 117 -3.69 10.38 12.82
C LYS A 117 -4.44 11.71 12.73
N GLN A 118 -4.09 12.55 11.76
CA GLN A 118 -4.78 13.83 11.52
C GLN A 118 -6.23 13.60 11.09
N PHE A 119 -6.50 12.53 10.35
CA PHE A 119 -7.86 12.11 9.96
C PHE A 119 -8.62 11.36 11.08
N GLY A 120 -8.16 11.43 12.33
CA GLY A 120 -8.83 10.82 13.48
C GLY A 120 -8.57 9.32 13.67
N VAL A 121 -7.60 8.74 12.97
CA VAL A 121 -7.23 7.33 13.18
C VAL A 121 -6.45 7.20 14.50
N PRO A 122 -6.84 6.29 15.41
CA PRO A 122 -6.14 6.11 16.68
C PRO A 122 -4.70 5.63 16.46
N SER A 123 -3.78 6.10 17.31
CA SER A 123 -2.40 5.60 17.29
C SER A 123 -2.30 4.17 17.81
N GLU A 124 -3.22 3.78 18.69
CA GLU A 124 -3.31 2.42 19.20
C GLU A 124 -3.74 1.46 18.08
N GLY A 125 -2.95 0.42 17.87
CA GLY A 125 -3.21 -0.59 16.84
C GLY A 125 -2.88 -0.19 15.40
N LEU A 126 -2.45 1.06 15.15
CA LEU A 126 -1.93 1.49 13.85
C LEU A 126 -0.39 1.50 13.86
N GLU A 127 0.21 0.45 13.31
CA GLU A 127 1.66 0.28 13.33
C GLU A 127 2.17 -0.44 12.07
N LEU A 128 3.35 -0.02 11.60
CA LEU A 128 4.15 -0.76 10.63
C LEU A 128 5.50 -1.13 11.26
N LYS A 129 5.63 -2.39 11.66
CA LYS A 129 6.86 -2.93 12.22
C LYS A 129 7.69 -3.58 11.12
N ILE A 130 8.92 -3.10 10.96
CA ILE A 130 9.88 -3.65 10.00
C ILE A 130 10.70 -4.71 10.75
N GLU A 131 10.38 -5.99 10.57
CA GLU A 131 11.10 -7.08 11.25
C GLU A 131 12.45 -7.34 10.57
N SER A 132 12.50 -7.24 9.24
CA SER A 132 13.74 -7.35 8.48
C SER A 132 13.66 -6.59 7.15
N ARG A 133 14.81 -6.15 6.63
CA ARG A 133 14.92 -5.37 5.39
C ARG A 133 15.46 -6.19 4.24
N GLY A 134 14.74 -6.16 3.11
CA GLY A 134 15.03 -6.92 1.90
C GLY A 134 15.18 -5.99 0.71
N VAL A 135 16.35 -6.03 0.08
CA VAL A 135 16.66 -5.26 -1.13
C VAL A 135 16.65 -6.19 -2.37
N PRO A 136 16.41 -5.64 -3.58
CA PRO A 136 16.60 -6.40 -4.82
C PRO A 136 18.02 -6.99 -4.93
N PRO A 137 18.21 -8.11 -5.65
CA PRO A 137 17.20 -8.85 -6.40
C PRO A 137 16.47 -9.94 -5.59
N HIS A 138 16.99 -10.36 -4.43
CA HIS A 138 16.47 -11.53 -3.72
C HIS A 138 15.34 -11.22 -2.74
N GLY A 139 15.25 -10.00 -2.18
CA GLY A 139 14.18 -9.62 -1.26
C GLY A 139 14.01 -10.60 -0.08
N GLY A 140 12.77 -11.07 0.12
CA GLY A 140 12.45 -12.17 1.05
C GLY A 140 12.37 -11.77 2.53
N ARG A 141 12.07 -10.49 2.80
CA ARG A 141 12.07 -9.95 4.16
C ARG A 141 10.70 -9.46 4.54
N GLU A 142 10.48 -9.35 5.84
CA GLU A 142 9.12 -9.28 6.38
C GLU A 142 8.86 -7.97 7.10
N VAL A 143 7.65 -7.44 6.87
CA VAL A 143 7.08 -6.36 7.67
C VAL A 143 5.72 -6.80 8.20
N LEU A 144 5.39 -6.34 9.40
CA LEU A 144 4.09 -6.54 10.02
C LEU A 144 3.31 -5.23 9.99
N LEU A 145 2.17 -5.23 9.31
CA LEU A 145 1.22 -4.13 9.30
C LEU A 145 0.06 -4.45 10.24
N SER A 146 -0.23 -3.54 11.16
CA SER A 146 -1.38 -3.54 12.04
C SER A 146 -2.24 -2.32 11.76
N VAL A 147 -3.55 -2.51 11.60
CA VAL A 147 -4.51 -1.43 11.31
C VAL A 147 -5.74 -1.59 12.21
N PRO A 148 -6.14 -0.54 12.95
CA PRO A 148 -7.33 -0.55 13.78
C PRO A 148 -8.59 -0.37 12.92
N ILE A 149 -9.76 -0.65 13.51
CA ILE A 149 -11.05 -0.33 12.88
C ILE A 149 -11.47 1.07 13.33
N ILE A 150 -11.97 1.86 12.38
CA ILE A 150 -12.64 3.14 12.66
C ILE A 150 -14.06 3.11 12.10
N ARG A 151 -14.94 3.95 12.67
CA ARG A 151 -16.30 4.14 12.14
C ARG A 151 -16.33 5.14 10.98
N SER A 152 -15.57 6.22 11.12
CA SER A 152 -15.50 7.32 10.17
C SER A 152 -14.16 8.04 10.31
N LEU A 153 -13.72 8.69 9.22
CA LEU A 153 -12.59 9.62 9.26
C LEU A 153 -13.09 11.02 9.65
N THR A 154 -12.26 11.75 10.36
CA THR A 154 -12.49 13.18 10.65
C THR A 154 -12.08 13.99 9.43
N ALA A 155 -12.99 14.83 8.92
CA ALA A 155 -12.65 15.78 7.87
C ALA A 155 -11.65 16.81 8.41
N VAL A 156 -10.55 17.02 7.68
CA VAL A 156 -9.50 17.96 8.06
C VAL A 156 -9.43 19.05 6.99
N THR A 157 -9.55 20.30 7.43
CA THR A 157 -9.33 21.47 6.57
C THR A 157 -7.96 22.04 6.90
N ARG A 158 -6.98 21.82 6.02
CA ARG A 158 -5.61 22.27 6.21
C ARG A 158 -5.27 23.27 5.11
N ILE A 159 -5.41 24.55 5.44
CA ILE A 159 -5.22 25.67 4.50
C ILE A 159 -3.77 26.16 4.53
N ASP A 160 -3.13 26.08 5.70
CA ASP A 160 -1.77 26.53 5.90
C ASP A 160 -0.79 25.35 5.86
N GLU A 161 0.31 25.53 5.12
CA GLU A 161 1.42 24.58 5.01
C GLU A 161 2.26 24.56 6.29
N GLY A 162 2.33 25.69 7.01
CA GLY A 162 3.15 25.89 8.18
C GLY A 162 4.65 25.98 7.89
N MET A 163 5.46 26.13 8.93
CA MET A 163 6.92 26.25 8.82
C MET A 163 7.64 24.92 9.04
N VAL A 164 8.64 24.62 8.21
CA VAL A 164 9.49 23.43 8.38
C VAL A 164 10.48 23.65 9.54
N MET A 165 10.23 23.01 10.68
CA MET A 165 11.06 23.17 11.89
C MET A 165 12.31 22.27 11.90
N ARG A 166 12.24 21.09 11.27
CA ARG A 166 13.35 20.13 11.23
C ARG A 166 13.18 19.12 10.09
N ILE A 167 14.29 18.67 9.54
CA ILE A 167 14.34 17.57 8.59
C ILE A 167 14.85 16.32 9.33
N ARG A 168 14.20 15.18 9.11
CA ARG A 168 14.60 13.88 9.67
C ARG A 168 14.67 12.85 8.56
N GLY A 169 15.70 12.02 8.60
CA GLY A 169 15.90 10.92 7.66
C GLY A 169 16.11 9.60 8.38
N VAL A 170 15.99 8.51 7.62
CA VAL A 170 16.42 7.18 8.03
C VAL A 170 17.31 6.66 6.92
N THR A 171 18.56 6.35 7.25
CA THR A 171 19.47 5.59 6.40
C THR A 171 19.47 4.13 6.86
N PHE A 172 19.77 3.22 5.94
CA PHE A 172 19.98 1.82 6.26
C PHE A 172 20.95 1.21 5.26
N SER A 173 21.68 0.21 5.71
CA SER A 173 22.50 -0.66 4.90
C SER A 173 22.12 -2.11 5.15
N THR A 174 22.27 -2.96 4.13
CA THR A 174 22.04 -4.40 4.27
C THR A 174 23.16 -5.14 3.57
N ARG A 175 23.77 -6.11 4.26
CA ARG A 175 24.89 -6.93 3.74
C ARG A 175 26.13 -6.14 3.32
N VAL A 176 26.28 -4.91 3.81
CA VAL A 176 27.48 -4.07 3.66
C VAL A 176 27.81 -3.40 4.99
N SER A 177 28.95 -2.72 5.07
CA SER A 177 29.39 -1.99 6.27
C SER A 177 28.44 -0.83 6.62
N SER A 178 28.21 -0.61 7.91
CA SER A 178 27.47 0.56 8.41
C SER A 178 28.19 1.89 8.14
N GLN A 179 29.46 1.88 7.76
CA GLN A 179 30.18 3.08 7.36
C GLN A 179 29.50 3.80 6.18
N PHE A 180 28.89 3.05 5.26
CA PHE A 180 28.12 3.64 4.17
C PHE A 180 26.94 4.47 4.69
N GLU A 181 26.28 4.05 5.77
CA GLU A 181 25.20 4.82 6.39
C GLU A 181 25.74 6.12 6.98
N ASN A 182 26.89 6.08 7.65
CA ASN A 182 27.52 7.28 8.21
C ASN A 182 27.92 8.26 7.11
N THR A 183 28.53 7.77 6.02
CA THR A 183 28.89 8.61 4.87
C THR A 183 27.66 9.25 4.23
N MET A 184 26.56 8.50 4.08
CA MET A 184 25.29 9.06 3.58
C MET A 184 24.73 10.14 4.51
N ILE A 185 24.81 9.95 5.83
CA ILE A 185 24.38 10.96 6.81
C ILE A 185 25.24 12.22 6.71
N HIS A 186 26.55 12.10 6.55
CA HIS A 186 27.45 13.26 6.41
C HIS A 186 27.31 14.00 5.07
N ALA A 187 26.86 13.31 4.02
CA ALA A 187 26.68 13.90 2.70
C ALA A 187 25.31 14.61 2.51
N ALA A 188 24.32 14.28 3.34
CA ALA A 188 22.96 14.81 3.29
C ALA A 188 22.78 16.07 4.14
#